data_AF-A0A7W0V515-F1
#
_entry.id   AF-A0A7W0V515-F1
#
_cell.length_a   1.000
_cell.length_b   1.000
_cell.length_c   1.000
_cell.angle_alpha   90.00
_cell.angle_beta   90.00
_cell.angle_gamma   90.00
#
_symmetry.space_group_name_H-M   'P 1'
#
loop_
_entity.id
_entity.type
_entity.pdbx_description
1 polymer ?
#
loop_
_entity_poly.entity_id
_entity_poly.type
_entity_poly.pdbx_seq_one_letter_code
_entity_poly.pdbx_strand_id
1 'polypeptide(L)'
;FLLVLDDLGTENTTPWAREKLYQIFNHRYVERLPTIVTSNQDHRHVDERILSRLLDTHLTRDILIDTEDFRRRGRSDYTKGRRPR
;
A
#
# COMPACT_ATOMS: atom_id res chain seq x y z
N PHE A 1 10.67 10.94 13.64
CA PHE A 1 11.22 10.56 12.32
C PHE A 1 10.13 9.85 11.52
N LEU A 2 9.84 10.33 10.30
CA LEU A 2 8.81 9.80 9.41
C LEU A 2 9.41 8.73 8.48
N LEU A 3 8.69 7.62 8.28
CA LEU A 3 8.99 6.64 7.24
C LEU A 3 7.92 6.70 6.15
N VAL A 4 8.34 6.71 4.89
CA VAL A 4 7.45 6.54 3.74
C VAL A 4 7.87 5.26 3.03
N LEU A 5 6.94 4.31 2.90
CA LEU A 5 7.10 3.08 2.14
C LEU A 5 6.27 3.21 0.86
N ASP A 6 6.95 3.23 -0.28
CA ASP A 6 6.30 3.34 -1.59
C ASP A 6 6.00 1.95 -2.17
N ASP A 7 4.88 1.82 -2.88
CA ASP A 7 4.47 0.68 -3.70
C ASP A 7 4.48 -0.68 -2.97
N LEU A 8 3.90 -0.73 -1.76
CA LEU A 8 3.74 -1.98 -1.01
C LEU A 8 2.91 -2.99 -1.80
N GLY A 9 3.42 -4.22 -1.94
CA GLY A 9 2.78 -5.32 -2.66
C GLY A 9 3.40 -5.62 -4.03
N THR A 10 4.37 -4.82 -4.50
CA THR A 10 5.15 -5.13 -5.72
C THR A 10 6.49 -5.81 -5.40
N GLU A 11 6.80 -6.07 -4.13
CA GLU A 11 8.05 -6.73 -3.74
C GLU A 11 8.13 -8.20 -4.20
N ASN A 12 9.35 -8.65 -4.51
CA ASN A 12 9.64 -10.08 -4.60
C ASN A 12 9.38 -10.71 -3.22
N THR A 13 8.35 -11.55 -3.11
CA THR A 13 7.90 -12.20 -1.88
C THR A 13 8.83 -13.32 -1.41
N THR A 14 10.13 -13.02 -1.29
CA THR A 14 11.07 -13.90 -0.59
C THR A 14 10.70 -13.97 0.89
N PRO A 15 10.94 -15.12 1.57
CA PRO A 15 10.69 -15.23 3.00
C PRO A 15 11.40 -14.13 3.81
N TRP A 16 12.64 -13.79 3.43
CA TRP A 16 13.42 -12.74 4.10
C TRP A 16 12.80 -11.35 3.93
N ALA A 17 12.38 -10.97 2.71
CA ALA A 17 11.75 -9.66 2.48
C ALA A 17 10.46 -9.51 3.29
N ARG A 18 9.63 -10.57 3.34
CA ARG A 18 8.41 -10.61 4.16
C ARG A 18 8.71 -10.44 5.64
N GLU A 19 9.73 -11.14 6.15
CA GLU A 19 10.15 -11.02 7.54
C GLU A 19 10.60 -9.58 7.87
N LYS A 20 11.39 -8.95 7.00
CA LYS A 20 11.86 -7.58 7.21
C LYS A 20 10.75 -6.55 7.13
N LEU A 21 9.83 -6.68 6.19
CA LEU A 21 8.64 -5.83 6.14
C LEU A 21 7.82 -5.97 7.42
N TYR A 22 7.58 -7.19 7.88
CA TYR A 22 6.87 -7.41 9.14
C TYR A 22 7.59 -6.78 10.34
N GLN A 23 8.92 -6.92 10.45
CA GLN A 23 9.71 -6.30 11.52
C GLN A 23 9.55 -4.77 11.54
N ILE A 24 9.62 -4.12 10.37
CA ILE A 24 9.44 -2.67 10.24
C ILE A 24 8.03 -2.26 10.67
N PHE A 25 7.00 -2.87 10.07
CA PHE A 25 5.60 -2.54 10.38
C PHE A 25 5.28 -2.77 11.85
N ASN A 26 5.73 -3.89 12.42
CA ASN A 26 5.48 -4.21 13.81
C ASN A 26 6.14 -3.20 14.75
N HIS A 27 7.41 -2.87 14.54
CA HIS A 27 8.10 -1.89 15.38
C HIS A 27 7.40 -0.53 15.33
N ARG A 28 7.06 -0.04 14.13
CA ARG A 28 6.41 1.28 13.98
C ARG A 28 5.00 1.32 14.54
N TYR A 29 4.26 0.23 14.42
CA TYR A 29 2.93 0.09 15.03
C TYR A 29 3.01 0.13 16.56
N VAL A 30 3.90 -0.66 17.17
CA VAL A 30 4.06 -0.73 18.64
C VAL A 30 4.49 0.62 19.20
N GLU A 31 5.47 1.28 18.56
CA GLU A 31 5.98 2.59 18.98
C GLU A 31 5.13 3.77 18.50
N ARG A 32 4.02 3.51 17.80
CA ARG A 32 3.10 4.51 17.21
C ARG A 32 3.82 5.58 16.39
N LEU A 33 4.82 5.16 15.62
CA LEU A 33 5.65 6.07 14.84
C LEU A 33 4.96 6.43 13.51
N PRO A 34 4.99 7.71 13.10
CA PRO A 34 4.38 8.16 11.85
C PRO A 34 4.90 7.37 10.64
N THR A 35 4.00 6.80 9.85
CA THR A 35 4.32 6.00 8.67
C THR A 35 3.31 6.28 7.57
N ILE A 36 3.80 6.50 6.35
CA ILE A 36 2.96 6.58 5.14
C ILE A 36 3.29 5.37 4.28
N VAL A 37 2.26 4.73 3.75
CA VAL A 37 2.38 3.60 2.84
C VAL A 37 1.56 3.92 1.60
N THR A 38 2.12 3.66 0.41
CA THR A 38 1.36 3.64 -0.84
C THR A 38 1.27 2.20 -1.33
N SER A 39 0.16 1.84 -1.97
CA SER A 39 -0.01 0.53 -2.61
C SER A 39 -0.92 0.68 -3.82
N ASN A 40 -0.64 -0.07 -4.87
CA ASN A 40 -1.52 -0.25 -6.02
C ASN A 40 -2.30 -1.58 -5.96
N GLN A 41 -2.12 -2.36 -4.89
CA GLN A 41 -2.75 -3.66 -4.70
C GLN A 41 -3.93 -3.58 -3.76
N ASP A 42 -4.89 -4.47 -3.99
CA ASP A 42 -5.94 -4.76 -3.01
C ASP A 42 -5.34 -5.41 -1.76
N HIS A 43 -5.90 -5.10 -0.59
CA HIS A 43 -5.52 -5.65 0.72
C HIS A 43 -5.35 -7.16 0.75
N ARG A 44 -6.10 -7.90 -0.08
CA ARG A 44 -5.99 -9.37 -0.21
C ARG A 44 -4.61 -9.87 -0.62
N HIS A 45 -3.76 -9.03 -1.18
CA HIS A 45 -2.40 -9.37 -1.61
C HIS A 45 -1.33 -9.01 -0.56
N VAL A 46 -1.71 -8.36 0.54
CA VAL A 46 -0.82 -8.02 1.64
C VAL A 46 -0.77 -9.17 2.64
N ASP A 47 0.41 -9.42 3.22
CA ASP A 47 0.54 -10.39 4.30
C ASP A 47 -0.42 -10.08 5.46
N GLU A 48 -1.14 -11.09 5.94
CA GLU A 48 -2.21 -10.96 6.94
C GLU A 48 -1.73 -10.26 8.24
N ARG A 49 -0.47 -10.49 8.65
CA ARG A 49 0.08 -9.89 9.86
C ARG A 49 0.38 -8.41 9.67
N ILE A 50 0.76 -7.99 8.47
CA ILE A 50 0.93 -6.58 8.13
C ILE A 50 -0.46 -5.95 8.00
N LEU A 51 -1.37 -6.61 7.29
CA LEU A 51 -2.73 -6.12 7.06
C LEU A 51 -3.49 -5.85 8.36
N SER A 52 -3.40 -6.74 9.35
CA SER A 52 -4.02 -6.53 10.67
C SER A 52 -3.58 -5.26 11.38
N ARG A 53 -2.34 -4.77 11.14
CA ARG A 53 -1.85 -3.48 11.69
C ARG A 53 -2.31 -2.30 10.85
N LEU A 54 -2.35 -2.46 9.54
CA LEU A 54 -2.84 -1.43 8.61
C LEU A 54 -4.35 -1.18 8.77
N LEU A 55 -5.12 -2.21 9.15
CA LEU A 55 -6.56 -2.10 9.37
C LEU A 55 -6.96 -1.66 10.78
N ASP A 56 -6.01 -1.41 11.68
CA ASP A 56 -6.32 -0.83 12.99
C ASP A 56 -6.78 0.62 12.85
N THR A 57 -8.10 0.81 12.87
CA THR A 57 -8.75 2.13 12.74
C THR A 57 -8.43 3.11 13.87
N HIS A 58 -7.84 2.66 14.99
CA HIS A 58 -7.42 3.56 16.07
C HIS A 58 -6.09 4.27 15.76
N LEU A 59 -5.27 3.70 14.87
CA LEU A 59 -3.92 4.20 14.57
C LEU A 59 -3.71 4.51 13.09
N THR A 60 -4.48 3.88 12.20
CA THR A 60 -4.29 3.98 10.75
C THR A 60 -5.52 4.59 10.09
N ARG A 61 -5.28 5.38 9.04
CA ARG A 61 -6.30 5.87 8.13
C ARG A 61 -6.00 5.35 6.73
N ASP A 62 -6.91 4.55 6.21
CA ASP A 62 -6.87 4.09 4.83
C ASP A 62 -7.53 5.14 3.90
N ILE A 63 -6.92 5.37 2.74
CA ILE A 63 -7.36 6.35 1.75
C ILE A 63 -7.28 5.71 0.36
N LEU A 64 -8.44 5.34 -0.17
CA LEU A 64 -8.55 4.91 -1.56
C LEU A 64 -8.46 6.11 -2.50
N ILE A 65 -7.49 6.07 -3.43
CA ILE A 65 -7.34 7.05 -4.50
C ILE A 65 -7.91 6.42 -5.80
N ASP A 66 -9.22 6.55 -6.00
CA ASP A 66 -9.90 6.13 -7.24
C ASP A 66 -9.84 7.27 -8.28
N THR A 67 -8.72 7.36 -9.00
CA THR A 67 -8.51 8.35 -10.05
C THR A 67 -7.75 7.75 -11.23
N GLU A 68 -7.84 8.41 -12.39
CA GLU A 68 -7.05 8.05 -13.57
C GLU A 68 -5.56 8.32 -13.38
N ASP A 69 -4.72 7.54 -14.09
CA ASP A 69 -3.27 7.71 -14.10
C ASP A 69 -2.89 9.09 -14.64
N PHE A 70 -2.39 9.94 -13.74
CA PHE A 70 -1.96 11.30 -14.06
C PHE A 70 -0.88 11.35 -15.14
N ARG A 71 -0.01 10.33 -15.25
CA ARG A 71 1.07 10.29 -16.26
C ARG A 71 0.53 10.16 -17.69
N ARG A 72 -0.72 9.71 -17.86
CA ARG A 72 -1.38 9.59 -19.16
C ARG A 72 -2.07 10.87 -19.60
N ARG A 73 -2.19 11.86 -18.72
CA ARG A 73 -2.84 13.13 -19.00
C ARG A 73 -2.02 13.91 -20.05
N GLY A 74 -2.51 13.96 -21.29
CA GLY A 74 -1.87 14.63 -22.42
C GLY A 74 -1.46 13.72 -23.60
N ARG A 75 -1.63 12.39 -23.50
CA ARG A 75 -1.51 11.49 -24.67
C ARG A 75 -2.85 11.38 -25.39
N SER A 76 -2.89 11.62 -26.71
CA SER A 76 -4.12 11.66 -27.53
C SER A 76 -4.85 10.31 -27.66
N ASP A 77 -4.22 9.20 -27.26
CA ASP A 77 -4.72 7.85 -27.54
C ASP A 77 -5.58 7.27 -26.40
N TYR A 78 -6.37 8.12 -25.74
CA TYR A 78 -7.25 7.69 -24.65
C TYR A 78 -8.51 6.99 -25.21
N THR A 79 -8.53 5.66 -25.17
CA THR A 79 -9.78 4.88 -25.24
C THR A 79 -10.19 4.50 -23.81
N LYS A 80 -11.35 5.00 -23.39
CA LYS A 80 -11.96 4.69 -22.09
C LYS A 80 -12.17 3.17 -21.99
N GLY A 81 -11.38 2.49 -21.17
CA GLY A 81 -11.62 1.09 -20.83
C GLY A 81 -12.99 0.96 -20.19
N ARG A 82 -13.94 0.34 -20.90
CA ARG A 82 -15.28 0.02 -20.40
C ARG A 82 -15.14 -0.88 -19.17
N ARG A 83 -15.71 -0.47 -18.04
CA ARG A 83 -15.86 -1.34 -16.84
C ARG A 83 -16.67 -2.60 -17.23
N PRO A 84 -16.26 -3.82 -16.84
CA PRO A 84 -17.19 -4.94 -16.77
C PRO A 84 -18.22 -4.66 -15.66
N ARG A 85 -19.48 -5.03 -15.93
CA ARG A 85 -20.61 -4.88 -15.00
C ARG A 85 -20.48 -5.80 -13.80
#